data_AF-A0A6P0S025-F1
#
_entry.id   AF-A0A6P0S025-F1
#
_cell.length_a   1.000
_cell.length_b   1.000
_cell.length_c   1.000
_cell.angle_alpha   90.00
_cell.angle_beta   90.00
_cell.angle_gamma   90.00
#
_symmetry.space_group_name_H-M   'P 1'
#
loop_
_entity.id
_entity.type
_entity.pdbx_description
1 polymer ?
#
loop_
_entity_poly.entity_id
_entity_poly.type
_entity_poly.pdbx_seq_one_letter_code
_entity_poly.pdbx_strand_id
1 'polypeptide(L)' 'MQWLTDEPKVAKAHVIVTILSANEPQLLHRTPSAAIAGKGKTLGDLVNSLVEEQDWECLK' A
#
# COMPACT_ATOMS: atom_id res chain seq x y z
N MET A 1 22.17 11.62 -14.75
CA MET A 1 20.74 11.70 -15.14
C MET A 1 20.49 10.58 -16.12
N GLN A 2 19.72 9.57 -15.73
CA GLN A 2 19.42 8.41 -16.58
C GLN A 2 17.96 8.50 -16.99
N TRP A 3 17.70 8.59 -18.29
CA TRP A 3 16.34 8.56 -18.81
C TRP A 3 15.81 7.13 -18.72
N LEU A 4 14.55 6.98 -18.32
CA LEU A 4 13.86 5.69 -18.28
C LEU A 4 13.52 5.19 -19.70
N THR A 5 13.56 6.07 -20.70
CA THR A 5 13.26 5.81 -22.12
C THR A 5 14.08 6.79 -22.97
N ASP A 6 13.79 6.93 -24.26
CA ASP A 6 14.48 7.84 -25.16
C ASP A 6 14.54 9.29 -24.64
N GLU A 7 15.63 9.97 -24.97
CA GLU A 7 15.82 11.38 -24.65
C GLU A 7 14.70 12.22 -25.27
N PRO A 8 13.93 12.99 -24.47
CA PRO A 8 12.79 13.72 -24.98
C PRO A 8 13.25 14.89 -25.86
N LYS A 9 12.60 15.07 -27.02
CA LYS A 9 12.79 16.25 -27.87
C LYS A 9 12.14 17.46 -27.20
N VAL A 10 12.93 18.25 -26.48
CA VAL A 10 12.41 19.29 -25.59
C VAL A 10 12.00 20.55 -26.36
N ALA A 11 10.71 20.68 -26.69
CA ALA A 11 10.12 21.91 -27.24
C ALA A 11 9.34 22.73 -26.18
N LYS A 12 8.97 22.08 -25.07
CA LYS A 12 8.17 22.65 -23.98
C LYS A 12 8.58 22.02 -22.65
N ALA A 13 8.49 22.78 -21.57
CA ALA A 13 8.73 22.30 -20.22
C ALA A 13 7.40 22.10 -19.48
N HIS A 14 7.27 20.99 -18.76
CA HIS A 14 6.18 20.75 -17.81
C HIS A 14 6.75 20.78 -16.40
N VAL A 15 6.11 21.53 -15.50
CA VAL A 15 6.54 21.67 -14.11
C VAL A 15 5.49 21.02 -13.21
N ILE A 16 5.91 20.04 -12.41
CA ILE A 16 5.08 19.45 -11.36
C ILE A 16 5.50 20.10 -10.04
N VAL A 17 4.58 20.82 -9.41
CA VAL A 17 4.81 21.44 -8.10
C VAL A 17 4.01 20.66 -7.06
N THR A 18 4.71 20.06 -6.10
CA THR A 18 4.07 19.45 -4.94
C THR A 18 4.18 20.42 -3.76
N ILE A 19 3.04 20.98 -3.35
CA ILE A 19 2.95 21.81 -2.15
C ILE A 19 2.67 20.87 -0.98
N LEU A 20 3.67 20.65 -0.13
CA LEU A 20 3.50 19.89 1.11
C LEU A 20 2.96 20.86 2.18
N SER A 21 1.65 20.82 2.41
CA SER A 21 1.05 21.48 3.57
C SER A 21 1.34 20.65 4.82
N ALA A 22 1.83 21.30 5.87
CA ALA A 22 2.02 20.70 7.19
C ALA A 22 0.66 20.56 7.90
N ASN A 23 -0.25 19.77 7.33
CA ASN A 23 -1.37 19.24 8.07
C ASN A 23 -0.98 17.84 8.52
N GLU A 24 -1.00 17.62 9.84
CA GLU A 24 -1.00 16.27 10.37
C GLU A 24 -2.13 15.50 9.66
N PRO A 25 -1.86 14.29 9.13
CA PRO A 25 -2.91 13.49 8.53
C PRO A 25 -3.96 13.29 9.62
N GLN A 26 -5.14 13.87 9.43
CA GLN A 26 -6.28 13.55 10.29
C GLN A 26 -6.48 12.05 10.18
N LEU A 27 -6.09 11.32 11.23
CA LEU A 27 -6.30 9.89 11.35
C LEU A 27 -7.81 9.67 11.36
N LEU A 28 -8.39 9.56 10.16
CA LEU A 28 -9.76 9.15 9.97
C LEU A 28 -9.80 7.67 10.34
N HIS A 29 -10.05 7.40 11.62
CA HIS A 29 -10.34 6.05 12.07
C HIS A 29 -11.62 5.61 11.35
N ARG A 30 -11.48 4.68 10.41
CA ARG A 30 -12.62 4.09 9.73
C ARG A 30 -13.38 3.24 10.74
N THR A 31 -14.57 3.67 11.12
CA THR A 31 -15.48 2.84 11.91
C THR A 31 -16.09 1.78 11.00
N PRO A 32 -16.00 0.49 11.33
CA PRO A 32 -16.69 -0.54 10.57
C PRO A 32 -18.20 -0.29 10.58
N SER A 33 -18.89 -0.64 9.49
CA SER A 33 -20.36 -0.63 9.47
C SER A 33 -20.90 -1.50 10.62
N ALA A 34 -22.02 -1.10 11.22
CA ALA A 34 -22.64 -1.83 12.33
C ALA A 34 -22.91 -3.32 11.99
N ALA A 35 -23.13 -3.64 10.71
CA ALA A 35 -23.32 -5.01 10.25
C ALA A 35 -22.07 -5.91 10.39
N ILE A 36 -20.87 -5.32 10.47
CA ILE A 36 -19.57 -6.02 10.51
C ILE A 36 -18.69 -5.63 11.72
N ALA A 37 -19.12 -4.67 12.52
CA ALA A 37 -18.42 -4.27 13.74
C ALA A 37 -18.23 -5.48 14.69
N GLY A 38 -17.01 -5.69 15.16
CA GLY A 38 -16.67 -6.80 16.05
C GLY A 38 -16.65 -8.20 15.40
N LYS A 39 -16.95 -8.31 14.10
CA LYS A 39 -16.86 -9.58 13.36
C LYS A 39 -15.49 -9.84 12.74
N GLY A 40 -14.64 -8.82 12.66
CA GLY A 40 -13.27 -8.97 12.19
C GLY A 40 -12.42 -9.74 13.20
N LYS A 41 -11.82 -10.84 12.77
CA LYS A 41 -10.81 -11.58 13.54
C LYS A 41 -9.42 -11.04 13.17
N THR A 42 -8.51 -10.95 14.15
CA THR A 42 -7.15 -10.42 13.95
C THR A 42 -6.37 -11.25 12.92
N LEU A 43 -5.35 -10.66 12.29
CA LEU A 43 -4.51 -11.30 11.26
C LEU A 43 -4.04 -12.74 11.59
N GLY A 44 -3.86 -13.11 12.86
CA GLY A 44 -3.56 -14.50 13.25
C GLY A 44 -4.59 -15.54 12.79
N ASP A 45 -5.87 -15.17 12.69
CA ASP A 45 -6.95 -16.04 12.19
C ASP A 45 -7.07 -16.01 10.65
N LEU A 46 -6.54 -14.96 10.00
CA LEU A 46 -6.53 -14.81 8.53
C LEU A 46 -5.28 -15.41 7.88
N VAL A 47 -4.21 -15.57 8.66
CA VAL A 47 -2.88 -16.03 8.23
C VAL A 47 -2.59 -17.46 8.73
N ASN A 48 -3.57 -18.16 9.29
CA ASN A 48 -3.54 -19.62 9.27
C ASN A 48 -3.63 -20.04 7.80
N SER A 49 -2.45 -20.14 7.20
CA SER A 49 -2.24 -20.61 5.86
C SER A 49 -2.98 -21.94 5.72
N LEU A 50 -3.82 -22.06 4.70
CA LEU A 50 -4.40 -23.34 4.27
C LEU A 50 -3.31 -24.36 3.90
N VAL A 51 -2.08 -23.88 3.68
CA VAL A 51 -0.89 -24.65 3.32
C VAL A 51 -0.10 -24.92 4.60
N GLU A 52 0.17 -26.21 4.85
CA GLU A 52 0.84 -26.72 6.06
C GLU A 52 2.30 -26.25 6.13
N GLU A 53 2.85 -26.15 7.35
CA GLU A 53 4.21 -25.66 7.59
C GLU A 53 5.28 -26.49 6.86
N GLN A 54 5.03 -27.79 6.66
CA GLN A 54 5.86 -28.69 5.85
C GLN A 54 6.06 -28.23 4.41
N ASP A 55 5.08 -27.57 3.79
CA ASP A 55 5.17 -27.13 2.39
C ASP A 55 6.11 -25.92 2.24
N TRP A 56 6.44 -25.22 3.32
CA TRP A 56 7.38 -24.10 3.33
C TRP A 56 8.85 -24.54 3.48
N GLU A 57 9.14 -25.82 3.77
CA GLU A 57 10.51 -26.35 3.84
C GLU A 57 11.23 -26.35 2.49
N CYS A 58 10.51 -26.21 1.36
CA CYS A 58 11.11 -26.08 0.05
C CYS A 58 11.77 -24.70 -0.22
N LEU A 59 11.58 -23.73 0.68
CA LEU A 59 12.12 -22.37 0.58
C LEU A 59 13.27 -22.09 1.57
N LYS A 60 13.73 -23.10 2.31
CA LYS A 60 14.99 -23.06 3.08
C LYS A 60 16.16 -23.59 2.25
#